data_AF-A0A2N2ZUP6-F1
#
_entry.id   AF-A0A2N2ZUP6-F1
#
_cell.length_a   1.000
_cell.length_b   1.000
_cell.length_c   1.000
_cell.angle_alpha   90.00
_cell.angle_beta   90.00
_cell.angle_gamma   90.00
#
_symmetry.space_group_name_H-M   'P 1'
#
loop_
_entity.id
_entity.type
_entity.pdbx_description
1 polymer ?
#
loop_
_entity_poly.entity_id
_entity_poly.type
_entity_poly.pdbx_seq_one_letter_code
_entity_poly.pdbx_strand_id
1 'polypeptide(L)'
;NDFKRSYHRELTVLIPDGYTITNLEKINIQNVYKEDGEIFFEFHSHYKIDGNTLTIICDEYYTVLEIPTTIFEEYRKVINSAADFNKLTLVLEM
;
A
#
# COMPACT_ATOMS: atom_id res chain seq x y z
N ASN A 1 -21.09 -11.51 12.62
CA ASN A 1 -21.05 -10.06 12.37
C ASN A 1 -19.61 -9.75 11.98
N ASP A 2 -19.27 -9.87 10.70
CA ASP A 2 -17.88 -9.96 10.24
C ASP A 2 -17.52 -8.63 9.57
N PHE A 3 -17.06 -7.65 10.34
CA PHE A 3 -16.68 -6.32 9.84
C PHE A 3 -15.25 -6.34 9.28
N LYS A 4 -15.03 -7.19 8.28
CA LYS A 4 -13.78 -7.20 7.51
C LYS A 4 -13.90 -6.23 6.36
N ARG A 5 -13.08 -5.19 6.37
CA ARG A 5 -12.90 -4.29 5.23
C ARG A 5 -11.62 -4.69 4.53
N SER A 6 -11.75 -5.05 3.26
CA SER A 6 -10.61 -5.22 2.37
C SER A 6 -10.76 -4.29 1.17
N TYR A 7 -9.64 -3.72 0.73
CA TYR A 7 -9.57 -2.96 -0.50
C TYR A 7 -8.43 -3.52 -1.34
N HIS A 8 -8.72 -3.74 -2.61
CA HIS A 8 -7.73 -4.06 -3.62
C HIS A 8 -7.84 -2.98 -4.70
N ARG A 9 -6.75 -2.24 -4.91
CA ARG A 9 -6.70 -1.17 -5.91
C ARG A 9 -5.54 -1.42 -6.85
N GLU A 10 -5.81 -1.23 -8.13
CA GLU A 10 -4.83 -1.32 -9.20
C GLU A 10 -4.79 0.00 -9.96
N LEU A 11 -3.60 0.57 -10.12
CA LEU A 11 -3.36 1.79 -10.88
C LEU A 11 -2.39 1.47 -12.02
N THR A 12 -2.79 1.75 -13.24
CA THR A 12 -1.98 1.54 -14.43
C THR A 12 -1.48 2.88 -14.95
N VAL A 13 -0.17 2.99 -15.14
CA VAL A 13 0.51 4.18 -15.67
C VAL A 13 1.28 3.79 -16.91
N LEU A 14 1.01 4.46 -18.03
CA LEU A 14 1.81 4.34 -19.25
C LEU A 14 3.03 5.25 -19.14
N ILE A 15 4.22 4.65 -19.23
CA ILE A 15 5.50 5.35 -19.22
C ILE A 15 5.75 5.86 -20.65
N PRO A 16 5.95 7.18 -20.85
CA PRO A 16 6.26 7.72 -22.17
C PRO A 16 7.58 7.15 -22.72
N ASP A 17 7.66 7.05 -24.04
CA ASP A 17 8.86 6.54 -24.70
C ASP A 17 10.09 7.39 -24.37
N GLY A 18 11.21 6.71 -24.09
CA GLY A 18 12.46 7.35 -23.70
C GLY A 18 12.51 7.81 -22.24
N TYR A 19 11.47 7.58 -21.43
CA TYR A 19 11.49 7.87 -20.00
C TYR A 19 11.64 6.62 -19.15
N THR A 20 12.28 6.79 -18.00
CA THR A 20 12.35 5.79 -16.92
C THR A 20 11.91 6.43 -15.61
N ILE A 21 11.39 5.62 -14.68
CA ILE A 21 11.02 6.08 -13.34
C ILE A 21 12.14 5.71 -12.37
N THR A 22 12.70 6.70 -11.68
CA THR A 22 13.93 6.49 -10.88
C THR A 22 13.69 6.10 -9.44
N ASN A 23 12.45 6.17 -8.96
CA ASN A 23 12.09 5.97 -7.56
C ASN A 23 10.94 4.96 -7.35
N LEU A 24 10.89 3.93 -8.18
CA LEU A 24 9.87 2.88 -8.14
C LEU A 24 9.84 2.14 -6.81
N GLU A 25 10.99 1.99 -6.15
CA GLU A 25 11.10 1.35 -4.83
C GLU A 25 10.24 2.04 -3.77
N LYS A 26 9.96 3.35 -3.92
CA LYS A 26 9.07 4.06 -2.98
C LYS A 26 7.64 3.53 -3.01
N ILE A 27 7.23 2.87 -4.08
CA ILE A 27 5.90 2.24 -4.20
C ILE A 27 5.80 1.04 -3.24
N ASN A 28 6.91 0.40 -2.89
CA ASN A 28 6.91 -0.75 -1.99
C ASN A 28 6.78 -0.30 -0.53
N ILE A 29 5.55 -0.30 -0.01
CA ILE A 29 5.25 0.02 1.38
C ILE A 29 4.50 -1.18 1.95
N GLN A 30 4.99 -1.73 3.06
CA GLN A 30 4.29 -2.80 3.76
C GLN A 30 4.32 -2.54 5.26
N ASN A 31 3.14 -2.51 5.87
CA ASN A 31 3.00 -2.57 7.32
C ASN A 31 1.83 -3.48 7.67
N VAL A 32 2.07 -4.37 8.62
CA VAL A 32 1.10 -5.37 9.04
C VAL A 32 1.15 -5.55 10.55
N TYR A 33 -0.02 -5.61 11.16
CA TYR A 33 -0.17 -5.99 12.55
C TYR A 33 -0.91 -7.34 12.62
N LYS A 34 -0.30 -8.26 13.36
CA LYS A 34 -0.78 -9.62 13.55
C LYS A 34 -0.76 -9.95 15.02
N GLU A 35 -1.78 -10.64 15.49
CA GLU A 35 -1.88 -11.18 16.84
C GLU A 35 -2.39 -12.62 16.74
N ASP A 36 -1.76 -13.55 17.46
CA ASP A 36 -2.08 -14.99 17.45
C ASP A 36 -2.14 -15.64 16.05
N GLY A 37 -1.36 -15.11 15.10
CA GLY A 37 -1.31 -15.60 13.72
C GLY A 37 -2.41 -15.05 12.82
N GLU A 38 -3.36 -14.27 13.36
CA GLU A 38 -4.38 -13.58 12.59
C GLU A 38 -3.90 -12.17 12.20
N ILE A 39 -4.22 -11.76 10.97
CA ILE A 39 -3.96 -10.40 10.49
C ILE A 39 -5.11 -9.51 10.93
N PHE A 40 -4.80 -8.48 11.71
CA PHE A 40 -5.79 -7.52 12.19
C PHE A 40 -5.90 -6.33 11.25
N PHE A 41 -4.75 -5.80 10.82
CA PHE A 41 -4.71 -4.77 9.80
C PHE A 41 -3.40 -4.80 9.01
N GLU A 42 -3.52 -4.52 7.72
CA GLU A 42 -2.40 -4.52 6.75
C GLU A 42 -2.60 -3.42 5.72
N PHE A 43 -1.50 -2.76 5.37
CA PHE A 43 -1.36 -1.99 4.15
C PHE A 43 -0.15 -2.54 3.40
N HIS A 44 -0.35 -2.94 2.15
CA HIS A 44 0.72 -3.42 1.29
C HIS A 44 0.55 -2.84 -0.11
N SER A 45 1.50 -2.00 -0.53
CA SER A 45 1.62 -1.54 -1.91
C SER A 45 2.85 -2.12 -2.57
N HIS A 46 2.72 -2.49 -3.84
CA HIS A 46 3.79 -3.04 -4.66
C HIS A 46 3.55 -2.68 -6.14
N TYR A 47 4.53 -2.97 -6.99
CA TYR A 47 4.41 -2.68 -8.41
C TYR A 47 4.94 -3.81 -9.31
N LYS A 48 4.52 -3.75 -10.57
CA LYS A 48 5.00 -4.58 -11.67
C LYS A 48 5.22 -3.70 -12.89
N ILE A 49 6.25 -3.99 -13.67
CA ILE A 49 6.51 -3.34 -14.95
C ILE A 49 6.45 -4.39 -16.04
N ASP A 50 5.66 -4.12 -17.07
CA ASP A 50 5.57 -4.90 -18.29
C ASP A 50 5.69 -3.97 -19.50
N GLY A 51 6.82 -4.04 -20.22
CA GLY A 51 7.16 -3.09 -21.27
C GLY A 51 7.18 -1.64 -20.76
N ASN A 52 6.32 -0.79 -21.33
CA ASN A 52 6.15 0.61 -20.94
C ASN A 52 4.96 0.82 -19.98
N THR A 53 4.43 -0.25 -19.38
CA THR A 53 3.29 -0.18 -18.47
C THR A 53 3.74 -0.46 -17.04
N LEU A 54 3.58 0.53 -16.16
CA LEU A 54 3.70 0.37 -14.72
C LEU A 54 2.32 0.05 -14.13
N THR A 55 2.23 -1.06 -13.40
CA THR A 55 1.05 -1.43 -12.62
C THR A 55 1.37 -1.35 -11.15
N ILE A 56 0.64 -0.53 -10.40
CA ILE A 56 0.76 -0.36 -8.96
C ILE A 56 -0.45 -1.02 -8.30
N ILE A 57 -0.20 -1.87 -7.30
CA ILE A 57 -1.24 -2.61 -6.59
C ILE A 57 -1.18 -2.19 -5.12
N CYS A 58 -2.33 -1.91 -4.53
CA CYS A 58 -2.47 -1.62 -3.11
C CYS A 58 -3.53 -2.53 -2.49
N ASP A 59 -3.10 -3.33 -1.52
CA ASP A 59 -3.91 -4.21 -0.71
C ASP A 59 -4.04 -3.63 0.70
N GLU A 60 -5.28 -3.47 1.16
CA GLU A 60 -5.58 -3.02 2.51
C GLU A 60 -6.54 -3.99 3.18
N TYR A 61 -6.27 -4.30 4.46
CA TYR A 61 -7.11 -5.15 5.27
C TYR A 61 -7.31 -4.52 6.65
N TYR A 62 -8.55 -4.51 7.14
CA TYR A 62 -8.92 -4.13 8.51
C TYR A 62 -10.04 -5.04 8.99
N THR A 63 -9.78 -5.86 10.01
CA THR A 63 -10.72 -6.90 10.46
C THR A 63 -11.52 -6.50 11.71
N VAL A 64 -11.17 -5.39 12.34
CA VAL A 64 -11.78 -4.90 13.58
C VAL A 64 -12.36 -3.49 13.40
N LEU A 65 -13.45 -3.20 14.10
CA LEU A 65 -14.06 -1.86 14.15
C LEU A 65 -13.52 -1.01 15.30
N GLU A 66 -13.13 -1.66 16.40
CA GLU A 66 -12.64 -1.01 17.60
C GLU A 66 -11.19 -1.41 17.83
N ILE A 67 -10.33 -0.41 18.04
CA ILE A 67 -8.91 -0.58 18.25
C ILE A 67 -8.63 -0.32 19.74
N PRO A 68 -8.19 -1.33 20.52
CA PRO A 68 -7.71 -1.13 21.88
C PRO A 68 -6.58 -0.10 21.92
N THR A 69 -6.54 0.72 22.97
CA THR A 69 -5.50 1.74 23.16
C THR A 69 -4.08 1.15 23.20
N THR A 70 -3.96 -0.11 23.65
CA THR A 70 -2.69 -0.84 23.71
C THR A 70 -2.07 -1.09 22.34
N ILE A 71 -2.87 -1.16 21.28
CA ILE A 71 -2.41 -1.45 19.91
C ILE A 71 -2.63 -0.27 18.95
N PHE A 72 -3.00 0.90 19.50
CA PHE A 72 -3.31 2.09 18.71
C PHE A 72 -2.14 2.55 17.84
N GLU A 73 -0.92 2.51 18.35
CA GLU A 73 0.26 2.92 17.57
C GLU A 73 0.54 1.96 16.40
N GLU A 74 0.24 0.67 16.54
CA GLU A 74 0.35 -0.28 15.42
C GLU A 74 -0.70 0.01 14.35
N TYR A 75 -1.94 0.29 14.76
CA TYR A 75 -3.00 0.74 13.84
C TYR A 75 -2.61 2.04 13.13
N ARG A 76 -2.08 3.01 13.87
CA ARG A 76 -1.61 4.28 13.34
C ARG A 76 -0.52 4.11 12.29
N LYS A 77 0.42 3.18 12.48
CA LYS A 77 1.46 2.87 11.48
C LYS A 77 0.85 2.39 10.16
N VAL A 78 -0.14 1.48 10.21
CA VAL A 78 -0.80 0.97 9.00
C VAL A 78 -1.57 2.09 8.27
N ILE A 79 -2.32 2.91 9.01
CA ILE A 79 -3.03 4.05 8.41
C ILE A 79 -2.06 5.08 7.81
N ASN A 80 -0.95 5.34 8.50
CA ASN A 80 0.09 6.24 7.98
C ASN A 80 0.72 5.69 6.70
N SER A 81 0.92 4.38 6.56
CA SER A 81 1.40 3.79 5.31
C SER A 81 0.49 4.07 4.12
N ALA A 82 -0.83 3.98 4.32
CA ALA A 82 -1.80 4.37 3.29
C ALA A 82 -1.71 5.87 2.96
N ALA A 83 -1.53 6.72 3.99
CA ALA A 83 -1.36 8.15 3.80
C ALA A 83 -0.04 8.52 3.09
N ASP A 84 1.03 7.79 3.38
CA ASP A 84 2.35 7.99 2.75
C ASP A 84 2.32 7.56 1.29
N PHE A 85 1.64 6.46 0.96
CA PHE A 85 1.36 6.07 -0.42
C PHE A 85 0.62 7.18 -1.17
N ASN A 86 -0.41 7.78 -0.58
CA ASN A 86 -1.17 8.87 -1.21
C ASN A 86 -0.35 10.15 -1.48
N LYS A 87 0.78 10.33 -0.77
CA LYS A 87 1.71 11.46 -0.97
C LYS A 87 2.86 11.11 -1.93
N LEU A 88 2.94 9.87 -2.37
CA LEU A 88 4.02 9.39 -3.23
C LEU A 88 4.01 10.16 -4.56
N THR A 89 5.19 10.60 -4.97
CA THR A 89 5.43 11.23 -6.28
C THR A 89 6.41 10.37 -7.06
N LEU A 90 6.12 10.09 -8.33
CA LEU A 90 7.03 9.40 -9.23
C LEU A 90 7.86 10.42 -10.01
N VAL A 91 9.17 10.17 -10.09
CA VAL A 91 10.12 11.02 -10.81
C VAL A 91 10.47 10.32 -12.13
N LEU A 92 10.24 11.02 -13.23
CA LEU A 92 10.53 10.55 -14.57
C LEU A 92 11.80 11.23 -15.10
N GLU A 93 12.72 10.44 -15.65
CA GLU A 93 13.97 10.91 -16.26
C GLU A 93 14.12 10.36 -17.68
N MET A 94 14.75 11.15 -18.55
CA MET A 94 15.03 10.84 -19.97
C MET A 94 16.43 10.32 -20.20
#